data_AF-A0A800FZV6-F1
#
_entry.id   AF-A0A800FZV6-F1
#
_cell.length_a   1.000
_cell.length_b   1.000
_cell.length_c   1.000
_cell.angle_alpha   90.00
_cell.angle_beta   90.00
_cell.angle_gamma   90.00
#
_symmetry.space_group_name_H-M   'P 1'
#
loop_
_entity.id
_entity.type
_entity.pdbx_description
1 polymer ?
#
loop_
_entity_poly.entity_id
_entity_poly.type
_entity_poly.pdbx_seq_one_letter_code
_entity_poly.pdbx_strand_id
1 'polypeptide(L)' 'MKTKGRVQVGADADLVVFDPNLVGSGAAYLDAKQYSKGYHYVMVNGIFVVKEGSLVADVYPGKPVYGYLK' A
#
# COMPACT_ATOMS: atom_id res chain seq x y z
N MET A 1 8.71 0.75 -13.28
CA MET A 1 7.36 1.27 -12.95
C MET A 1 6.36 1.25 -14.11
N LYS A 2 6.55 0.43 -15.16
CA LYS A 2 5.73 0.52 -16.38
C LYS A 2 4.25 0.15 -16.18
N THR A 3 3.96 -0.79 -15.27
CA THR A 3 2.63 -1.38 -15.07
C THR A 3 2.00 -1.02 -13.71
N LYS A 4 2.55 -0.07 -12.95
CA LYS A 4 1.99 0.32 -11.63
C LYS A 4 1.62 1.80 -11.57
N GLY A 5 0.83 2.19 -10.58
CA GLY A 5 0.42 3.60 -10.34
C GLY A 5 -0.82 4.06 -11.12
N ARG A 6 -1.57 3.12 -11.72
CA ARG A 6 -2.86 3.36 -12.38
C ARG A 6 -3.80 2.18 -12.08
N VAL A 7 -5.07 2.47 -11.84
CA VAL A 7 -6.12 1.45 -11.77
C VAL A 7 -6.61 1.20 -13.20
N GLN A 8 -6.02 0.21 -13.85
CA GLN A 8 -6.29 -0.13 -15.24
C GLN A 8 -6.16 -1.63 -15.46
N VAL A 9 -6.96 -2.19 -16.37
CA VAL A 9 -6.80 -3.57 -16.83
C VAL A 9 -5.37 -3.80 -17.33
N GLY A 10 -4.74 -4.88 -16.85
CA GLY A 10 -3.36 -5.26 -17.18
C GLY A 10 -2.27 -4.58 -16.34
N ALA A 11 -2.63 -3.66 -15.43
CA ALA A 11 -1.71 -3.13 -14.43
C ALA A 11 -1.54 -4.09 -13.24
N ASP A 12 -0.43 -3.94 -12.52
CA ASP A 12 -0.20 -4.68 -11.28
C ASP A 12 -1.26 -4.29 -10.24
N ALA A 13 -1.78 -5.27 -9.50
CA ALA A 13 -2.78 -5.04 -8.45
C ALA A 13 -2.14 -4.50 -7.16
N ASP A 14 -1.46 -3.36 -7.28
CA ASP A 14 -0.99 -2.53 -6.18
C ASP A 14 -2.08 -1.51 -5.88
N LEU A 15 -2.97 -1.86 -4.95
CA LEU A 15 -4.21 -1.13 -4.71
C LEU A 15 -4.33 -0.79 -3.23
N VAL A 16 -4.97 0.35 -2.95
CA VAL A 16 -5.31 0.79 -1.61
C VAL A 16 -6.78 1.14 -1.55
N VAL A 17 -7.44 0.70 -0.48
CA VAL A 17 -8.80 1.10 -0.11
C VAL A 17 -8.71 1.82 1.23
N PHE A 18 -9.16 3.07 1.26
CA PHE A 18 -9.09 3.92 2.45
C PHE A 18 -10.40 4.72 2.60
N ASP A 19 -10.70 5.10 3.84
CA ASP A 19 -11.78 6.03 4.17
C ASP A 19 -11.28 7.47 3.97
N PRO A 20 -11.85 8.23 3.02
CA PRO A 20 -11.43 9.60 2.74
C PRO A 20 -11.65 10.57 3.92
N ASN A 21 -12.53 10.24 4.87
CA ASN A 21 -12.78 11.07 6.05
C ASN A 21 -11.81 10.77 7.20
N LEU A 22 -11.11 9.64 7.17
CA LEU A 22 -10.22 9.18 8.24
C LEU A 22 -8.75 9.08 7.84
N VAL A 23 -8.46 9.08 6.53
CA VAL A 23 -7.09 8.88 6.03
C VAL A 23 -6.16 9.99 6.52
N GLY A 24 -5.07 9.60 7.18
CA GLY A 24 -4.14 10.56 7.75
C GLY A 24 -2.99 9.93 8.52
N SER A 25 -1.97 10.73 8.80
CA SER A 25 -0.84 10.35 9.64
C SER A 25 -1.24 10.37 11.11
N GLY A 26 -0.87 9.34 11.87
CA GLY A 26 -0.92 9.36 13.33
C GLY A 26 0.32 9.99 13.97
N ALA A 27 1.37 10.28 13.18
CA ALA A 27 2.66 10.71 13.69
C ALA A 27 2.64 12.14 14.24
N ALA A 28 3.28 12.34 15.39
CA ALA A 28 3.56 13.64 16.00
C ALA A 28 5.07 13.88 16.10
N TYR A 29 5.51 15.13 16.28
CA TYR A 29 6.95 15.48 16.31
C TYR A 29 7.73 14.67 17.37
N LEU A 30 7.18 14.54 18.57
CA LEU A 30 7.80 13.77 19.66
C LEU A 30 7.44 12.28 19.65
N ASP A 31 6.53 11.84 18.76
CA ASP A 31 6.06 10.46 18.66
C ASP A 31 5.76 10.10 17.20
N ALA A 32 6.83 9.84 16.45
CA ALA A 32 6.75 9.64 15.01
C ALA A 32 6.35 8.21 14.59
N LYS A 33 6.46 7.21 15.48
CA LYS A 33 6.26 5.77 15.17
C LYS A 33 4.81 5.33 15.34
N GLN A 34 3.87 6.19 14.94
CA GLN A 34 2.45 5.91 15.01
C GLN A 34 1.93 5.41 13.66
N TYR A 35 1.01 4.45 13.68
CA TYR A 35 0.37 3.97 12.47
C TYR A 35 -0.52 5.05 11.83
N SER A 36 -0.54 5.07 10.51
CA SER A 36 -1.52 5.86 9.76
C SER A 36 -2.93 5.31 9.96
N LYS A 37 -3.93 6.18 9.84
CA LYS A 37 -5.35 5.86 10.03
C LYS A 37 -6.10 5.82 8.70
N GLY A 38 -7.26 5.17 8.70
CA GLY A 38 -8.19 5.16 7.57
C GLY A 38 -7.89 4.18 6.44
N TYR A 39 -6.87 3.32 6.55
CA TYR A 39 -6.54 2.30 5.54
C TYR A 39 -7.27 0.99 5.86
N HIS A 40 -8.17 0.53 4.98
CA HIS A 40 -8.92 -0.71 5.18
C HIS A 40 -8.27 -1.92 4.51
N TYR A 41 -7.80 -1.74 3.27
CA TYR A 41 -7.16 -2.79 2.51
C TYR A 41 -5.95 -2.24 1.76
N VAL A 42 -4.86 -2.99 1.76
CA VAL A 42 -3.68 -2.71 0.95
C VAL A 42 -3.27 -4.00 0.29
N MET A 43 -3.15 -3.97 -1.04
CA MET A 43 -2.65 -5.08 -1.84
C MET A 43 -1.34 -4.67 -2.53
N VAL A 44 -0.41 -5.63 -2.58
CA VAL A 44 0.82 -5.53 -3.36
C VAL A 44 0.89 -6.76 -4.25
N ASN A 45 0.98 -6.54 -5.57
CA ASN A 45 0.90 -7.59 -6.60
C ASN A 45 -0.31 -8.52 -6.40
N GLY A 46 -1.46 -7.98 -5.96
CA GLY A 46 -2.70 -8.74 -5.74
C GLY A 46 -2.79 -9.52 -4.43
N ILE A 47 -1.77 -9.45 -3.57
CA ILE A 47 -1.77 -10.11 -2.26
C ILE A 47 -2.01 -9.05 -1.17
N PHE A 48 -2.94 -9.33 -0.24
CA PHE A 48 -3.22 -8.46 0.90
C PHE A 48 -2.02 -8.39 1.83
N VAL A 49 -1.57 -7.17 2.13
CA VAL A 49 -0.60 -6.84 3.19
C VAL A 49 -1.27 -6.10 4.34
N VAL A 50 -2.42 -5.46 4.09
CA VAL A 50 -3.38 -4.99 5.08
C VAL A 50 -4.75 -5.53 4.71
N LYS A 51 -5.46 -6.14 5.65
CA LYS A 51 -6.82 -6.64 5.48
C LYS A 51 -7.66 -6.21 6.68
N GLU A 52 -8.81 -5.57 6.42
CA GLU A 52 -9.72 -5.09 7.47
C GLU A 52 -9.02 -4.20 8.51
N GLY A 53 -8.12 -3.32 8.02
CA GLY A 53 -7.36 -2.39 8.87
C GLY A 53 -6.20 -3.00 9.67
N SER A 54 -5.95 -4.30 9.54
CA SER A 54 -4.87 -5.00 10.24
C SER A 54 -3.77 -5.45 9.29
N LEU A 55 -2.52 -5.42 9.75
CA LEU A 55 -1.39 -6.00 9.00
C LEU A 55 -1.57 -7.50 8.86
N VAL A 56 -1.29 -8.03 7.67
CA VAL A 56 -1.21 -9.48 7.44
C VAL A 56 0.22 -9.92 7.72
N ALA A 57 0.39 -10.80 8.72
CA ALA A 57 1.70 -11.34 9.08
C ALA A 57 2.27 -12.25 7.99
N ASP A 58 3.61 -12.34 7.93
CA ASP A 58 4.35 -13.30 7.10
C ASP A 58 4.08 -13.24 5.58
N VAL A 59 3.71 -12.05 5.08
CA VAL A 59 3.40 -11.82 3.66
C VAL A 59 4.33 -10.76 3.06
N TYR A 60 5.15 -11.16 2.08
CA TYR A 60 6.18 -10.33 1.46
C TYR A 60 6.13 -10.36 -0.09
N PRO A 61 5.04 -9.89 -0.73
CA PRO A 61 4.82 -10.03 -2.17
C PRO A 61 5.60 -9.02 -3.02
N GLY A 62 6.42 -8.17 -2.41
CA GLY A 62 7.17 -7.13 -3.09
C GLY A 62 8.13 -7.69 -4.13
N LYS A 63 8.21 -7.03 -5.29
CA LYS A 63 9.15 -7.36 -6.36
C LYS A 63 10.02 -6.14 -6.66
N PRO A 64 11.33 -6.31 -6.93
CA PRO A 64 12.18 -5.20 -7.35
C PRO A 64 11.63 -4.49 -8.57
N VAL A 65 11.78 -3.16 -8.60
CA VAL A 65 11.39 -2.34 -9.75
C VAL A 65 12.65 -2.04 -10.56
N TYR A 66 12.69 -2.52 -11.79
CA TYR A 66 13.79 -2.23 -12.71
C TYR A 66 13.48 -1.00 -13.58
N GLY A 67 14.51 -0.18 -13.76
CA GLY A 67 14.58 0.78 -14.86
C GLY A 67 15.20 0.11 -16.08
N TYR A 68 14.86 0.60 -17.27
CA TYR A 68 15.62 0.28 -18.46
C TYR A 68 16.66 1.38 -18.64
N LEU A 69 17.94 1.03 -18.57
CA LEU A 69 18.98 1.89 -19.12
C LEU A 69 18.78 1.87 -20.64
N LYS A 70 18.61 3.05 -21.23
CA LYS A 70 18.73 3.24 -22.68
C LYS A 70 20.19 3.43 -23.03
#